data_AF-A0A8C3TEX1-F1
#
_entry.id   AF-A0A8C3TEX1-F1
#
_cell.length_a   1.000
_cell.length_b   1.000
_cell.length_c   1.000
_cell.angle_alpha   90.00
_cell.angle_beta   90.00
_cell.angle_gamma   90.00
#
_symmetry.space_group_name_H-M   'P 1'
#
loop_
_entity.id
_entity.type
_entity.pdbx_description
1 polymer ?
#
loop_
_entity_poly.entity_id
_entity_poly.type
_entity_poly.pdbx_seq_one_letter_code
_entity_poly.pdbx_strand_id
1 'polypeptide(L)'
;MASSPGSNASLSREKTILSESSQAKKSQCSEEETFYMNCRAAYLAVFKSSLDNIKSKEQLCLVLQQAGRNPSQKMVNQYWTPQTTTLNFDDFCNILKKEKPATKTELLKAFLKVDTNNDGYILHAELYKILTMRGEKMTVEEVNAITKLADVNSNGKFDYNKFCKLYMTTNEQCRKTALEKLEVDSRLRRQQFGSQVETSSERATSPISKPSSRTTRKTDHNPALKRGDNRTSSRPSSAQSCSASVSSTISMSTSSNTNSELIEPNTVKDWQCAQSKGCFFLEEDSEIITHKYRLYLPQRSTVYITIKPLNLSQLEGKTSPWLSVDTALYVLRENESQENLQLVSFTEARNKEMFRWKGELGSGIYWLIPFTTGCRLKKIKKQITGEAKLVYRDEDGELALTKEFKAALSDIFEMIDLDGNGLLSLEEYNFFELRTSGEKCDEEAWAVCKENFDTKKNELTRQGFMDLNLMEANDREGDPSDLWVTLLSLGYNKVLEMTEACPFVIDIYAEKCKPRIKAIYLEAGSRQLNRAICKSVVNKGDAKVLDSGESIIVYTYTSDTRITSVIENKSENKVIIHVNNEQSKNCVNNRGLNIFAVEVAPKSMMVCQHVMPLKEQEEWIYNCVHSLVP
;
A
#
# COMPACT_ATOMS: atom_id res chain seq x y z
N MET A 1 -14.64 77.52 -13.69
CA MET A 1 -15.66 76.62 -14.28
C MET A 1 -14.95 75.64 -15.21
N ALA A 2 -15.39 74.37 -15.20
CA ALA A 2 -15.23 73.36 -16.26
C ALA A 2 -13.78 73.03 -16.72
N SER A 3 -13.17 71.93 -16.27
CA SER A 3 -13.33 70.51 -16.65
C SER A 3 -12.50 70.07 -17.88
N SER A 4 -11.59 69.11 -17.66
CA SER A 4 -11.21 68.08 -18.63
C SER A 4 -10.73 66.80 -17.89
N PRO A 5 -11.06 65.59 -18.37
CA PRO A 5 -10.89 64.33 -17.64
C PRO A 5 -9.65 63.52 -18.07
N GLY A 6 -9.03 62.81 -17.14
CA GLY A 6 -7.85 61.97 -17.37
C GLY A 6 -8.10 60.49 -17.09
N SER A 7 -7.87 59.67 -18.13
CA SER A 7 -7.31 58.31 -18.15
C SER A 7 -7.83 57.26 -17.15
N ASN A 8 -8.74 56.40 -17.61
CA ASN A 8 -9.13 55.13 -16.96
C ASN A 8 -9.28 54.00 -18.00
N ALA A 9 -8.25 53.77 -18.83
CA ALA A 9 -8.29 52.72 -19.86
C ALA A 9 -7.11 51.71 -19.84
N SER A 10 -6.12 51.88 -18.97
CA SER A 10 -4.94 51.01 -18.90
C SER A 10 -4.98 49.94 -17.81
N LEU A 11 -5.81 50.09 -16.77
CA LEU A 11 -5.89 49.14 -15.64
C LEU A 11 -6.87 47.97 -15.84
N SER A 12 -7.73 48.04 -16.86
CA SER A 12 -8.68 46.98 -17.20
C SER A 12 -8.15 45.97 -18.22
N ARG A 13 -7.03 46.27 -18.92
CA ARG A 13 -6.41 45.36 -19.91
C ARG A 13 -5.40 44.39 -19.28
N GLU A 14 -4.68 44.81 -18.24
CA GLU A 14 -3.73 43.92 -17.53
C GLU A 14 -4.41 42.88 -16.63
N LYS A 15 -5.58 43.21 -16.05
CA LYS A 15 -6.36 42.24 -15.26
C LYS A 15 -6.97 41.12 -16.12
N THR A 16 -7.33 41.41 -17.37
CA THR A 16 -7.88 40.42 -18.31
C THR A 16 -6.79 39.50 -18.87
N ILE A 17 -5.58 40.01 -19.13
CA ILE A 17 -4.45 39.20 -19.63
C ILE A 17 -3.87 38.29 -18.51
N LEU A 18 -3.85 38.76 -17.27
CA LEU A 18 -3.44 37.93 -16.12
C LEU A 18 -4.50 36.88 -15.74
N SER A 19 -5.80 37.17 -15.88
CA SER A 19 -6.85 36.17 -15.68
C SER A 19 -6.91 35.13 -16.80
N GLU A 20 -6.73 35.55 -18.06
CA GLU A 20 -6.66 34.63 -19.21
C GLU A 20 -5.40 33.75 -19.16
N SER A 21 -4.23 34.26 -18.75
CA SER A 21 -3.03 33.43 -18.58
C SER A 21 -3.14 32.44 -17.40
N SER A 22 -3.90 32.81 -16.36
CA SER A 22 -4.15 31.95 -15.19
C SER A 22 -5.21 30.88 -15.50
N GLN A 23 -6.22 31.21 -16.31
CA GLN A 23 -7.20 30.26 -16.83
C GLN A 23 -6.58 29.33 -17.88
N ALA A 24 -5.74 29.84 -18.78
CA ALA A 24 -5.02 29.04 -19.77
C ALA A 24 -3.98 28.11 -19.11
N LYS A 25 -3.27 28.55 -18.05
CA LYS A 25 -2.38 27.69 -17.28
C LYS A 25 -3.14 26.65 -16.44
N LYS A 26 -4.31 27.00 -15.88
CA LYS A 26 -5.19 26.03 -15.19
C LYS A 26 -5.80 25.01 -16.16
N SER A 27 -6.21 25.43 -17.35
CA SER A 27 -6.75 24.51 -18.37
C SER A 27 -5.69 23.60 -18.95
N GLN A 28 -4.47 24.11 -19.18
CA GLN A 28 -3.34 23.32 -19.67
C GLN A 28 -2.83 22.31 -18.63
N CYS A 29 -2.84 22.67 -17.33
CA CYS A 29 -2.56 21.75 -16.23
C CYS A 29 -3.60 20.63 -16.14
N SER A 30 -4.89 20.98 -16.33
CA SER A 30 -5.99 20.01 -16.33
C SER A 30 -5.97 19.05 -17.52
N GLU A 31 -5.56 19.50 -18.70
CA GLU A 31 -5.42 18.67 -19.90
C GLU A 31 -4.23 17.69 -19.78
N GLU A 32 -3.11 18.13 -19.21
CA GLU A 32 -1.93 17.28 -19.01
C GLU A 32 -2.17 16.22 -17.91
N GLU A 33 -2.83 16.59 -16.81
CA GLU A 33 -3.28 15.62 -15.79
C GLU A 33 -4.23 14.56 -16.38
N THR A 34 -5.19 14.99 -17.21
CA THR A 34 -6.10 14.08 -17.89
C THR A 34 -5.36 13.15 -18.85
N PHE A 35 -4.35 13.66 -19.55
CA PHE A 35 -3.49 12.86 -20.43
C PHE A 35 -2.74 11.76 -19.66
N TYR A 36 -2.07 12.09 -18.55
CA TYR A 36 -1.33 11.12 -17.76
C TYR A 36 -2.25 10.08 -17.09
N MET A 37 -3.44 10.49 -16.64
CA MET A 37 -4.44 9.58 -16.09
C MET A 37 -4.93 8.57 -17.14
N ASN A 38 -5.18 9.01 -18.38
CA ASN A 38 -5.52 8.12 -19.48
C ASN A 38 -4.37 7.16 -19.83
N CYS A 39 -3.12 7.65 -19.84
CA CYS A 39 -1.94 6.82 -20.08
C CYS A 39 -1.81 5.74 -19.01
N ARG A 40 -2.00 6.11 -17.74
CA ARG A 40 -1.91 5.19 -16.60
C ARG A 40 -2.99 4.11 -16.64
N ALA A 41 -4.23 4.48 -16.98
CA ALA A 41 -5.34 3.54 -17.10
C ALA A 41 -5.09 2.49 -18.19
N ALA A 42 -4.62 2.92 -19.37
CA ALA A 42 -4.27 2.02 -20.46
C ALA A 42 -3.09 1.11 -20.12
N TYR A 43 -2.09 1.63 -19.41
CA TYR A 43 -0.93 0.86 -18.97
C TYR A 43 -1.33 -0.26 -18.01
N LEU A 44 -2.17 0.06 -17.03
CA LEU A 44 -2.65 -0.89 -16.02
C LEU A 44 -3.70 -1.88 -16.55
N ALA A 45 -4.21 -1.69 -17.78
CA ALA A 45 -5.05 -2.68 -18.44
C ALA A 45 -4.24 -3.88 -18.95
N VAL A 46 -2.93 -3.71 -19.17
CA VAL A 46 -2.00 -4.75 -19.64
C VAL A 46 -1.05 -5.21 -18.53
N PHE A 47 -0.66 -4.28 -17.65
CA PHE A 47 0.31 -4.52 -16.58
C PHE A 47 -0.34 -4.41 -15.20
N LYS A 48 0.22 -5.11 -14.21
CA LYS A 48 -0.31 -5.09 -12.84
C LYS A 48 0.10 -3.81 -12.10
N SER A 49 1.22 -3.21 -12.50
CA SER A 49 1.76 -1.98 -11.90
C SER A 49 2.27 -1.00 -12.96
N SER A 50 2.23 0.30 -12.62
CA SER A 50 2.89 1.34 -13.42
C SER A 50 4.42 1.28 -13.35
N LEU A 51 4.97 0.43 -12.45
CA LEU A 51 6.40 0.17 -12.32
C LEU A 51 6.85 -1.07 -13.14
N ASP A 52 5.91 -1.82 -13.70
CA ASP A 52 6.24 -2.92 -14.61
C ASP A 52 6.82 -2.35 -15.89
N ASN A 53 7.97 -2.84 -16.31
CA ASN A 53 8.56 -2.44 -17.59
C ASN A 53 8.00 -3.27 -18.74
N ILE A 54 7.81 -2.64 -19.89
CA ILE A 54 7.54 -3.32 -21.17
C ILE A 54 8.82 -4.05 -21.57
N LYS A 55 8.75 -5.37 -21.77
CA LYS A 55 9.89 -6.26 -22.06
C LYS A 55 9.87 -6.84 -23.47
N SER A 56 8.79 -6.65 -24.22
CA SER A 56 8.67 -7.17 -25.58
C SER A 56 7.91 -6.23 -26.53
N LYS A 57 8.07 -6.46 -27.83
CA LYS A 57 7.34 -5.73 -28.89
C LYS A 57 5.84 -5.96 -28.81
N GLU A 58 5.44 -7.18 -28.45
CA GLU A 58 4.04 -7.57 -28.29
C GLU A 58 3.40 -6.79 -27.14
N GLN A 59 4.11 -6.67 -26.01
CA GLN A 59 3.65 -5.87 -24.88
C GLN A 59 3.53 -4.38 -25.22
N LEU A 60 4.48 -3.82 -25.98
CA LEU A 60 4.39 -2.44 -26.47
C LEU A 60 3.17 -2.24 -27.38
N CYS A 61 2.90 -3.21 -28.26
CA CYS A 61 1.74 -3.18 -29.15
C CYS A 61 0.42 -3.20 -28.36
N LEU A 62 0.29 -4.14 -27.42
CA LEU A 62 -0.91 -4.30 -26.59
C LEU A 62 -1.21 -3.04 -25.77
N VAL A 63 -0.20 -2.43 -25.14
CA VAL A 63 -0.43 -1.24 -24.30
C VAL A 63 -0.77 0.00 -25.12
N LEU A 64 -0.20 0.15 -26.32
CA LEU A 64 -0.57 1.21 -27.26
C LEU A 64 -2.00 1.01 -27.79
N GLN A 65 -2.42 -0.23 -28.03
CA GLN A 65 -3.81 -0.56 -28.39
C GLN A 65 -4.80 -0.21 -27.28
N GLN A 66 -4.48 -0.53 -26.02
CA GLN A 66 -5.30 -0.13 -24.87
C GLN A 66 -5.37 1.39 -24.69
N ALA A 67 -4.37 2.14 -25.16
CA ALA A 67 -4.38 3.60 -25.22
C ALA A 67 -5.08 4.17 -26.47
N GLY A 68 -5.77 3.32 -27.24
CA GLY A 68 -6.54 3.70 -28.42
C GLY A 68 -5.69 4.05 -29.64
N ARG A 69 -4.43 3.59 -29.69
CA ARG A 69 -3.57 3.67 -30.89
C ARG A 69 -3.69 2.38 -31.68
N ASN A 70 -3.44 2.47 -32.98
CA ASN A 70 -3.27 1.29 -33.83
C ASN A 70 -1.83 1.28 -34.36
N PRO A 71 -0.88 0.75 -33.58
CA PRO A 71 0.53 0.84 -33.93
C PRO A 71 0.86 -0.11 -35.09
N SER A 72 1.44 0.43 -36.16
CA SER A 72 1.97 -0.36 -37.26
C SER A 72 3.29 -1.02 -36.86
N GLN A 73 3.67 -2.12 -37.50
CA GLN A 73 4.96 -2.76 -37.27
C GLN A 73 6.13 -1.80 -37.47
N LYS A 74 6.02 -0.88 -38.44
CA LYS A 74 6.98 0.20 -38.64
C LYS A 74 7.08 1.15 -37.44
N MET A 75 5.94 1.54 -36.86
CA MET A 75 5.88 2.38 -35.66
C MET A 75 6.46 1.65 -34.44
N VAL A 76 6.08 0.39 -34.21
CA VAL A 76 6.63 -0.41 -33.10
C VAL A 76 8.14 -0.54 -33.23
N ASN A 77 8.66 -0.80 -34.43
CA ASN A 77 10.10 -0.90 -34.68
C ASN A 77 10.86 0.43 -34.53
N GLN A 78 10.18 1.58 -34.66
CA GLN A 78 10.78 2.90 -34.43
C GLN A 78 11.10 3.13 -32.95
N TYR A 79 10.27 2.59 -32.04
CA TYR A 79 10.43 2.76 -30.59
C TYR A 79 11.02 1.52 -29.90
N TRP A 80 10.94 0.35 -30.53
CA TRP A 80 11.52 -0.90 -30.05
C TRP A 80 12.63 -1.39 -31.00
N THR A 81 13.85 -0.93 -30.72
CA THR A 81 15.05 -1.29 -31.50
C THR A 81 15.69 -2.58 -30.98
N PRO A 82 16.60 -3.24 -31.71
CA PRO A 82 17.32 -4.42 -31.23
C PRO A 82 18.16 -4.18 -29.96
N GLN A 83 18.41 -2.92 -29.62
CA GLN A 83 19.18 -2.47 -28.45
C GLN A 83 18.27 -2.15 -27.25
N THR A 84 16.96 -2.09 -27.48
CA THR A 84 15.95 -1.82 -26.45
C THR A 84 15.68 -3.11 -25.68
N THR A 85 16.08 -3.15 -24.41
CA THR A 85 15.81 -4.30 -23.51
C THR A 85 14.53 -4.10 -22.70
N THR A 86 14.22 -2.86 -22.32
CA THR A 86 13.01 -2.49 -21.57
C THR A 86 12.56 -1.07 -21.88
N LEU A 87 11.26 -0.79 -21.80
CA LEU A 87 10.69 0.57 -21.77
C LEU A 87 9.86 0.76 -20.49
N ASN A 88 9.97 1.92 -19.86
CA ASN A 88 9.21 2.25 -18.64
C ASN A 88 7.95 3.07 -18.96
N PHE A 89 7.17 3.40 -17.93
CA PHE A 89 5.93 4.18 -18.07
C PHE A 89 6.14 5.58 -18.67
N ASP A 90 7.25 6.25 -18.35
CA ASP A 90 7.56 7.58 -18.88
C ASP A 90 7.89 7.51 -20.38
N ASP A 91 8.62 6.48 -20.80
CA ASP A 91 8.89 6.20 -22.22
C ASP A 91 7.58 5.98 -22.99
N PHE A 92 6.66 5.22 -22.42
CA PHE A 92 5.32 5.00 -22.99
C PHE A 92 4.52 6.31 -23.12
N CYS A 93 4.52 7.16 -22.10
CA CYS A 93 3.86 8.47 -22.15
C CYS A 93 4.47 9.36 -23.24
N ASN A 94 5.79 9.33 -23.41
CA ASN A 94 6.50 10.08 -24.44
C ASN A 94 6.14 9.60 -25.86
N ILE A 95 5.94 8.30 -26.04
CA ILE A 95 5.46 7.72 -27.31
C ILE A 95 4.04 8.22 -27.60
N LEU A 96 3.13 8.20 -26.62
CA LEU A 96 1.76 8.68 -26.79
C LEU A 96 1.63 10.19 -27.04
N LYS A 97 2.59 11.00 -26.56
CA LYS A 97 2.68 12.44 -26.87
C LYS A 97 3.06 12.67 -28.34
N LYS A 98 3.86 11.77 -28.93
CA LYS A 98 4.31 11.85 -30.33
C LYS A 98 3.30 11.26 -31.30
N GLU A 99 2.69 10.13 -30.95
CA GLU A 99 1.70 9.44 -31.77
C GLU A 99 0.29 9.86 -31.39
N LYS A 100 -0.43 10.53 -32.30
CA LYS A 100 -1.81 10.96 -32.07
C LYS A 100 -2.80 9.85 -32.44
N PRO A 101 -3.96 9.75 -31.76
CA PRO A 101 -4.98 8.78 -32.14
C PRO A 101 -5.58 9.16 -33.48
N ALA A 102 -5.97 8.16 -34.27
CA ALA A 102 -6.65 8.39 -35.55
C ALA A 102 -8.03 9.01 -35.31
N THR A 103 -8.32 10.11 -35.98
CA THR A 103 -9.63 10.76 -35.91
C THR A 103 -10.64 10.13 -36.87
N LYS A 104 -11.93 10.27 -36.58
CA LYS A 104 -13.00 9.76 -37.45
C LYS A 104 -12.90 10.31 -38.87
N THR A 105 -12.51 11.58 -39.01
CA THR A 105 -12.34 12.22 -40.31
C THR A 105 -11.13 11.69 -41.09
N GLU A 106 -10.04 11.33 -40.42
CA GLU A 106 -8.88 10.69 -41.06
C GLU A 106 -9.19 9.26 -41.53
N LEU A 107 -9.91 8.49 -40.70
CA LEU A 107 -10.37 7.15 -41.09
C LEU A 107 -11.31 7.21 -42.29
N LEU A 108 -12.31 8.10 -42.27
CA LEU A 108 -13.24 8.30 -43.39
C LEU A 108 -12.51 8.73 -44.67
N LYS A 109 -11.54 9.65 -44.57
CA LYS A 109 -10.73 10.07 -45.71
C LYS A 109 -9.86 8.93 -46.28
N ALA A 110 -9.43 7.98 -45.45
CA ALA A 110 -8.67 6.83 -45.91
C ALA A 110 -9.57 5.86 -46.71
N PHE A 111 -10.77 5.59 -46.23
CA PHE A 111 -11.75 4.74 -46.94
C PHE A 111 -12.30 5.41 -48.21
N LEU A 112 -12.49 6.73 -48.21
CA LEU A 112 -12.95 7.49 -49.38
C LEU A 112 -11.92 7.51 -50.53
N LYS A 113 -10.64 7.23 -50.26
CA LYS A 113 -9.61 7.02 -51.30
C LYS A 113 -9.70 5.64 -51.96
N VAL A 114 -10.47 4.73 -51.36
CA VAL A 114 -10.68 3.36 -51.82
C VAL A 114 -12.05 3.23 -52.49
N ASP A 115 -13.07 3.88 -51.93
CA ASP A 115 -14.42 3.97 -52.49
C ASP A 115 -14.43 4.89 -53.72
N THR A 116 -14.18 4.28 -54.89
CA THR A 116 -14.07 5.00 -56.17
C THR A 116 -15.42 5.60 -56.63
N ASN A 117 -16.54 5.03 -56.18
CA ASN A 117 -17.91 5.43 -56.53
C ASN A 117 -18.57 6.31 -55.46
N ASN A 118 -17.93 6.50 -54.31
CA ASN A 118 -18.35 7.32 -53.19
C ASN A 118 -19.78 6.97 -52.72
N ASP A 119 -20.14 5.68 -52.77
CA ASP A 119 -21.46 5.19 -52.37
C ASP A 119 -21.54 4.86 -50.86
N GLY A 120 -20.43 4.99 -50.15
CA GLY A 120 -20.36 4.71 -48.71
C GLY A 120 -20.01 3.25 -48.40
N TYR A 121 -19.70 2.44 -49.42
CA TYR A 121 -19.43 1.02 -49.29
C TYR A 121 -18.18 0.59 -50.06
N ILE A 122 -17.53 -0.48 -49.59
CA ILE A 122 -16.39 -1.11 -50.27
C ILE A 122 -16.74 -2.57 -50.54
N LEU A 123 -16.51 -3.06 -51.76
CA LEU A 123 -16.72 -4.48 -52.08
C LEU A 123 -15.74 -5.34 -51.29
N HIS A 124 -16.17 -6.48 -50.76
CA HIS A 124 -15.27 -7.36 -49.99
C HIS A 124 -14.04 -7.80 -50.78
N ALA A 125 -14.18 -8.02 -52.09
CA ALA A 125 -13.05 -8.38 -52.96
C ALA A 125 -12.01 -7.26 -53.05
N GLU A 126 -12.45 -6.00 -53.07
CA GLU A 126 -11.57 -4.83 -53.12
C GLU A 126 -10.93 -4.55 -51.76
N LEU A 127 -11.71 -4.68 -50.68
CA LEU A 127 -11.22 -4.60 -49.30
C LEU A 127 -10.15 -5.67 -49.04
N TYR A 128 -10.42 -6.91 -49.45
CA TYR A 128 -9.48 -8.04 -49.35
C TYR A 128 -8.19 -7.75 -50.11
N LYS A 129 -8.30 -7.30 -51.37
CA LYS A 129 -7.14 -6.95 -52.19
C LYS A 129 -6.29 -5.87 -51.54
N ILE A 130 -6.91 -4.85 -50.96
CA ILE A 130 -6.20 -3.72 -50.35
C ILE A 130 -5.50 -4.14 -49.04
N LEU A 131 -6.18 -4.87 -48.17
CA LEU A 131 -5.64 -5.29 -46.87
C LEU A 131 -4.57 -6.40 -46.99
N THR A 132 -4.58 -7.18 -48.07
CA THR A 132 -3.60 -8.26 -48.30
C THR A 132 -2.44 -7.86 -49.24
N MET A 133 -2.63 -6.87 -50.12
CA MET A 133 -1.60 -6.50 -51.11
C MET A 133 -0.87 -5.17 -50.83
N ARG A 134 -1.44 -4.26 -50.03
CA ARG A 134 -0.91 -2.89 -49.86
C ARG A 134 -0.58 -2.59 -48.40
N GLY A 135 0.62 -2.10 -48.13
CA GLY A 135 1.05 -1.73 -46.77
C GLY A 135 1.45 -2.94 -45.93
N GLU A 136 1.13 -2.90 -44.63
CA GLU A 136 1.30 -4.05 -43.73
C GLU A 136 0.19 -5.06 -44.00
N LYS A 137 0.58 -6.22 -44.51
CA LYS A 137 -0.36 -7.22 -45.03
C LYS A 137 -1.04 -7.94 -43.89
N MET A 138 -2.37 -7.97 -43.93
CA MET A 138 -3.16 -8.82 -43.06
C MET A 138 -3.25 -10.24 -43.63
N THR A 139 -3.37 -11.21 -42.74
CA THR A 139 -3.64 -12.60 -43.09
C THR A 139 -5.08 -12.76 -43.58
N VAL A 140 -5.34 -13.85 -44.31
CA VAL A 140 -6.65 -14.17 -44.86
C VAL A 140 -7.67 -14.33 -43.74
N GLU A 141 -7.24 -14.92 -42.62
CA GLU A 141 -8.01 -15.15 -41.42
C GLU A 141 -8.43 -13.84 -40.74
N GLU A 142 -7.53 -12.87 -40.62
CA GLU A 142 -7.83 -11.56 -40.04
C GLU A 142 -8.78 -10.75 -40.90
N VAL A 143 -8.62 -10.78 -42.24
CA VAL A 143 -9.56 -10.12 -43.16
C VAL A 143 -10.93 -10.78 -43.09
N ASN A 144 -10.99 -12.12 -43.01
CA ASN A 144 -12.23 -12.85 -42.84
C ASN A 144 -12.93 -12.57 -41.51
N ALA A 145 -12.19 -12.26 -40.43
CA ALA A 145 -12.78 -11.83 -39.18
C ALA A 145 -13.47 -10.47 -39.32
N ILE A 146 -12.88 -9.53 -40.08
CA ILE A 146 -13.47 -8.21 -40.35
C ILE A 146 -14.74 -8.34 -41.20
N THR A 147 -14.75 -9.22 -42.20
CA THR A 147 -15.91 -9.41 -43.10
C THR A 147 -17.05 -10.23 -42.49
N LYS A 148 -16.83 -10.88 -41.33
CA LYS A 148 -17.86 -11.59 -40.55
C LYS A 148 -18.61 -10.72 -39.55
N LEU A 149 -18.17 -9.48 -39.32
CA LEU A 149 -18.87 -8.55 -38.42
C LEU A 149 -20.22 -8.14 -39.02
N ALA A 150 -21.32 -8.68 -38.48
CA ALA A 150 -22.67 -8.47 -39.02
C ALA A 150 -23.13 -7.00 -39.00
N ASP A 151 -22.61 -6.20 -38.07
CA ASP A 151 -22.99 -4.79 -37.91
C ASP A 151 -22.46 -3.86 -39.02
N VAL A 152 -21.39 -4.26 -39.71
CA VAL A 152 -20.68 -3.45 -40.70
C VAL A 152 -20.67 -4.06 -42.09
N ASN A 153 -21.13 -5.31 -42.23
CA ASN A 153 -21.17 -6.02 -43.51
C ASN A 153 -22.61 -6.34 -43.89
N SER A 154 -23.05 -5.87 -45.06
CA SER A 154 -24.37 -6.18 -45.60
C SER A 154 -24.28 -6.42 -47.09
N ASN A 155 -24.86 -7.52 -47.57
CA ASN A 155 -24.98 -7.84 -49.00
C ASN A 155 -23.65 -7.85 -49.77
N GLY A 156 -22.59 -8.40 -49.18
CA GLY A 156 -21.28 -8.51 -49.83
C GLY A 156 -20.49 -7.20 -49.92
N LYS A 157 -20.94 -6.16 -49.20
CA LYS A 157 -20.35 -4.84 -49.12
C LYS A 157 -20.02 -4.48 -47.67
N PHE A 158 -18.90 -3.78 -47.47
CA PHE A 158 -18.42 -3.26 -46.20
C PHE A 158 -18.83 -1.79 -46.05
N ASP A 159 -19.66 -1.49 -45.05
CA ASP A 159 -20.09 -0.15 -44.67
C ASP A 159 -19.03 0.48 -43.76
N TYR A 160 -18.13 1.27 -44.36
CA TYR A 160 -17.03 1.89 -43.63
C TYR A 160 -17.51 3.03 -42.71
N ASN A 161 -18.71 3.58 -42.92
CA ASN A 161 -19.29 4.60 -42.03
C ASN A 161 -19.72 3.97 -40.70
N LYS A 162 -20.38 2.80 -40.76
CA LYS A 162 -20.69 2.00 -39.56
C LYS A 162 -19.43 1.49 -38.90
N PHE A 163 -18.42 1.06 -39.65
CA PHE A 163 -17.15 0.63 -39.09
C PHE A 163 -16.42 1.76 -38.35
N CYS A 164 -16.35 2.96 -38.94
CA CYS A 164 -15.76 4.11 -38.26
C CYS A 164 -16.52 4.49 -36.99
N LYS A 165 -17.86 4.33 -36.98
CA LYS A 165 -18.68 4.55 -35.79
C LYS A 165 -18.39 3.50 -34.71
N LEU A 166 -18.39 2.22 -35.08
CA LEU A 166 -18.09 1.09 -34.20
C LEU A 166 -16.69 1.24 -33.59
N TYR A 167 -15.68 1.52 -34.40
CA TYR A 167 -14.31 1.73 -33.93
C TYR A 167 -14.20 2.86 -32.88
N MET A 168 -14.86 3.99 -33.14
CA MET A 168 -14.86 5.14 -32.21
C MET A 168 -15.58 4.79 -30.90
N THR A 169 -16.74 4.13 -30.99
CA THR A 169 -17.50 3.71 -29.81
C THR A 169 -16.75 2.67 -28.98
N THR A 170 -16.14 1.67 -29.60
CA THR A 170 -15.34 0.65 -28.90
C THR A 170 -14.12 1.27 -28.22
N ASN A 171 -13.40 2.17 -28.89
CA ASN A 171 -12.25 2.87 -28.30
C ASN A 171 -12.66 3.72 -27.09
N GLU A 172 -13.76 4.47 -27.22
CA GLU A 172 -14.33 5.25 -26.11
C GLU A 172 -14.76 4.37 -24.94
N GLN A 173 -15.37 3.21 -25.22
CA GLN A 173 -15.82 2.26 -24.20
C GLN A 173 -14.65 1.57 -23.50
N CYS A 174 -13.64 1.10 -24.23
CA CYS A 174 -12.41 0.54 -23.63
C CYS A 174 -11.70 1.56 -22.74
N ARG A 175 -11.58 2.82 -23.21
CA ARG A 175 -11.00 3.91 -22.42
C ARG A 175 -11.81 4.19 -21.15
N LYS A 176 -13.14 4.20 -21.27
CA LYS A 176 -14.05 4.42 -20.12
C LYS A 176 -13.93 3.28 -19.10
N THR A 177 -13.96 2.03 -19.54
CA THR A 177 -13.81 0.85 -18.67
C THR A 177 -12.44 0.83 -17.98
N ALA A 178 -11.36 1.17 -18.71
CA ALA A 178 -10.02 1.24 -18.12
C ALA A 178 -9.91 2.36 -17.07
N LEU A 179 -10.52 3.52 -17.32
CA LEU A 179 -10.60 4.62 -16.36
C LEU A 179 -11.46 4.26 -15.14
N GLU A 180 -12.60 3.61 -15.34
CA GLU A 180 -13.48 3.16 -14.25
C GLU A 180 -12.76 2.13 -13.37
N LYS A 181 -12.04 1.16 -13.96
CA LYS A 181 -11.19 0.22 -13.21
C LYS A 181 -10.10 0.93 -12.42
N LEU A 182 -9.43 1.93 -13.02
CA LEU A 182 -8.43 2.75 -12.34
C LEU A 182 -9.07 3.63 -11.24
N GLU A 183 -10.30 4.11 -11.43
CA GLU A 183 -11.00 4.94 -10.47
C GLU A 183 -11.51 4.11 -9.29
N VAL A 184 -11.96 2.88 -9.52
CA VAL A 184 -12.29 1.91 -8.47
C VAL A 184 -11.03 1.52 -7.69
N ASP A 185 -9.93 1.18 -8.37
CA ASP A 185 -8.64 0.89 -7.74
C ASP A 185 -8.08 2.11 -6.98
N SER A 186 -8.20 3.32 -7.54
CA SER A 186 -7.73 4.54 -6.88
C SER A 186 -8.68 5.06 -5.79
N ARG A 187 -9.98 4.75 -5.81
CA ARG A 187 -10.91 5.00 -4.70
C ARG A 187 -10.66 4.01 -3.55
N LEU A 188 -10.38 2.74 -3.87
CA LEU A 188 -9.88 1.75 -2.89
C LEU A 188 -8.55 2.22 -2.30
N ARG A 189 -7.60 2.69 -3.13
CA ARG A 189 -6.32 3.27 -2.68
C ARG A 189 -6.44 4.63 -1.97
N ARG A 190 -7.41 5.50 -2.29
CA ARG A 190 -7.67 6.76 -1.56
C ARG A 190 -8.39 6.53 -0.24
N GLN A 191 -9.12 5.42 -0.11
CA GLN A 191 -9.65 4.96 1.15
C GLN A 191 -8.55 4.28 2.00
N GLN A 192 -7.53 3.68 1.37
CA GLN A 192 -6.34 3.09 2.02
C GLN A 192 -5.22 4.12 2.33
N PHE A 193 -5.02 5.16 1.52
CA PHE A 193 -4.07 6.25 1.73
C PHE A 193 -4.79 7.56 2.07
N GLY A 194 -4.73 7.94 3.34
CA GLY A 194 -5.47 9.05 3.94
C GLY A 194 -5.12 10.46 3.44
N SER A 195 -5.62 10.83 2.26
CA SER A 195 -5.72 12.22 1.81
C SER A 195 -7.19 12.57 1.57
N GLN A 196 -7.80 13.31 2.49
CA GLN A 196 -8.94 14.16 2.17
C GLN A 196 -8.74 15.55 2.78
N VAL A 197 -8.85 16.53 1.90
CA VAL A 197 -8.94 17.96 2.14
C VAL A 197 -10.21 18.24 2.95
N GLU A 198 -10.07 18.89 4.11
CA GLU A 198 -11.22 19.45 4.82
C GLU A 198 -11.75 20.65 4.04
N THR A 199 -12.82 20.45 3.25
CA THR A 199 -13.71 21.55 2.90
C THR A 199 -14.53 21.92 4.13
N SER A 200 -14.01 22.85 4.93
CA SER A 200 -14.77 23.51 5.99
C SER A 200 -15.75 24.51 5.40
N SER A 201 -17.04 24.30 5.59
CA SER A 201 -18.04 25.38 5.56
C SER A 201 -19.10 25.07 6.60
N GLU A 202 -19.09 25.77 7.74
CA GLU A 202 -20.04 26.86 7.98
C GLU A 202 -19.73 27.61 9.28
N ARG A 203 -19.95 28.91 9.21
CA ARG A 203 -19.74 29.91 10.27
C ARG A 203 -20.64 29.64 11.47
N ALA A 204 -20.07 29.75 12.67
CA ALA A 204 -20.82 30.26 13.82
C ALA A 204 -19.90 31.15 14.68
N THR A 205 -20.48 32.29 15.02
CA THR A 205 -19.91 33.52 15.56
C THR A 205 -19.37 33.38 16.99
N SER A 206 -18.31 34.13 17.29
CA SER A 206 -17.75 34.35 18.63
C SER A 206 -18.68 35.20 19.53
N PRO A 207 -18.39 35.31 20.85
CA PRO A 207 -17.65 36.51 21.29
C PRO A 207 -16.65 36.33 22.45
N ILE A 208 -15.46 36.93 22.23
CA ILE A 208 -14.70 37.88 23.07
C ILE A 208 -14.49 37.59 24.58
N SER A 209 -13.22 37.45 24.98
CA SER A 209 -12.60 38.31 26.03
C SER A 209 -11.05 38.25 26.02
N LYS A 210 -10.43 39.45 26.03
CA LYS A 210 -9.05 39.78 26.45
C LYS A 210 -9.19 40.72 27.66
N PRO A 211 -8.25 40.77 28.62
CA PRO A 211 -7.02 41.61 28.54
C PRO A 211 -5.81 40.95 29.28
N SER A 212 -4.57 41.43 29.38
CA SER A 212 -3.72 42.45 28.75
C SER A 212 -2.26 42.22 29.20
N SER A 213 -1.33 42.62 28.33
CA SER A 213 0.09 43.01 28.52
C SER A 213 0.61 43.43 29.91
N ARG A 214 1.90 43.13 30.17
CA ARG A 214 2.83 44.11 30.79
C ARG A 214 4.28 43.95 30.31
N THR A 215 4.91 45.10 30.06
CA THR A 215 6.18 45.33 29.38
C THR A 215 7.33 45.57 30.37
N THR A 216 8.57 45.25 29.95
CA THR A 216 9.87 45.90 30.26
C THR A 216 10.48 45.84 31.67
N ARG A 217 11.74 45.39 31.76
CA ARG A 217 12.92 46.26 31.97
C ARG A 217 14.27 45.53 31.79
N LYS A 218 15.20 46.24 31.14
CA LYS A 218 16.63 45.93 30.92
C LYS A 218 17.45 46.16 32.20
N THR A 219 18.58 45.45 32.33
CA THR A 219 19.86 46.02 32.78
C THR A 219 21.04 45.15 32.33
N ASP A 220 21.96 45.77 31.60
CA ASP A 220 23.31 45.29 31.28
C ASP A 220 24.23 45.37 32.52
N HIS A 221 25.20 44.46 32.66
CA HIS A 221 26.65 44.78 32.69
C HIS A 221 27.52 43.53 32.98
N ASN A 222 28.43 43.26 32.03
CA ASN A 222 29.65 42.45 32.15
C ASN A 222 30.76 43.23 32.90
N PRO A 223 31.86 42.58 33.34
CA PRO A 223 33.08 42.61 32.50
C PRO A 223 34.02 41.38 32.60
N ALA A 224 34.65 41.07 31.43
CA ALA A 224 36.08 40.73 31.23
C ALA A 224 36.65 39.41 31.83
N LEU A 225 37.66 38.70 31.28
CA LEU A 225 38.60 38.85 30.15
C LEU A 225 39.36 37.50 30.05
N LYS A 226 39.65 36.98 28.84
CA LYS A 226 41.01 36.64 28.39
C LYS A 226 41.02 36.12 26.95
N ARG A 227 41.82 36.82 26.13
CA ARG A 227 42.15 36.57 24.72
C ARG A 227 43.12 35.40 24.56
N GLY A 228 42.99 34.70 23.43
CA GLY A 228 44.09 34.08 22.70
C GLY A 228 43.81 34.26 21.20
N ASP A 229 44.54 35.16 20.56
CA ASP A 229 44.47 35.45 19.12
C ASP A 229 45.24 34.39 18.32
N ASN A 230 44.70 33.97 17.17
CA ASN A 230 45.48 33.60 15.99
C ASN A 230 44.66 33.98 14.73
N ARG A 231 45.08 35.05 14.05
CA ARG A 231 44.66 35.44 12.69
C ARG A 231 45.37 34.53 11.68
N THR A 232 44.92 34.22 10.46
CA THR A 232 44.22 34.97 9.40
C THR A 232 43.71 33.98 8.35
N SER A 233 42.53 34.23 7.75
CA SER A 233 42.33 34.24 6.28
C SER A 233 40.86 34.50 5.98
N SER A 234 40.58 35.70 5.47
CA SER A 234 39.27 36.14 5.00
C SER A 234 39.19 36.01 3.48
N ARG A 235 38.22 35.24 2.98
CA ARG A 235 37.54 35.54 1.71
C ARG A 235 36.08 35.05 1.77
N PRO A 236 35.12 35.83 1.26
CA PRO A 236 33.69 35.58 1.45
C PRO A 236 33.19 34.63 0.37
N SER A 237 32.44 33.60 0.77
CA SER A 237 31.68 32.78 -0.18
C SER A 237 30.21 32.76 0.23
N SER A 238 29.43 33.51 -0.54
CA SER A 238 28.07 33.18 -1.00
C SER A 238 27.16 32.37 -0.08
N ALA A 239 26.17 33.05 0.50
CA ALA A 239 24.81 32.60 0.81
C ALA A 239 24.62 31.07 0.99
N GLN A 240 24.93 30.57 2.19
CA GLN A 240 24.27 29.37 2.69
C GLN A 240 22.85 29.77 3.11
N SER A 241 21.85 29.30 2.37
CA SER A 241 20.52 29.12 2.94
C SER A 241 20.67 28.24 4.17
N CYS A 242 20.44 28.80 5.36
CA CYS A 242 20.42 28.00 6.58
C CYS A 242 19.21 27.06 6.49
N SER A 243 19.42 25.83 6.03
CA SER A 243 18.42 24.78 6.17
C SER A 243 18.29 24.46 7.66
N ALA A 244 17.11 24.68 8.21
CA ALA A 244 16.85 24.41 9.62
C ALA A 244 16.98 22.89 9.84
N SER A 245 17.78 22.48 10.84
CA SER A 245 18.06 21.07 11.10
C SER A 245 18.06 20.76 12.59
N VAL A 246 17.65 19.53 12.93
CA VAL A 246 17.57 19.01 14.29
C VAL A 246 18.14 17.61 14.30
N SER A 247 18.97 17.31 15.29
CA SER A 247 19.51 15.96 15.52
C SER A 247 18.96 15.33 16.80
N SER A 248 18.78 14.01 16.75
CA SER A 248 18.47 13.16 17.90
C SER A 248 19.52 12.06 18.00
N THR A 249 20.22 12.03 19.12
CA THR A 249 21.17 10.97 19.47
C THR A 249 20.68 10.26 20.71
N ILE A 250 20.45 8.96 20.60
CA ILE A 250 19.94 8.10 21.67
C ILE A 250 20.80 6.85 21.69
N SER A 251 21.47 6.61 22.82
CA SER A 251 22.21 5.38 23.06
C SER A 251 21.32 4.42 23.85
N MET A 252 21.11 3.24 23.29
CA MET A 252 20.31 2.19 23.91
C MET A 252 21.27 1.08 24.34
N SER A 253 21.19 0.70 25.62
CA SER A 253 21.92 -0.45 26.14
C SER A 253 21.41 -1.74 25.48
N THR A 254 22.16 -2.82 25.64
CA THR A 254 21.67 -4.15 25.28
C THR A 254 20.30 -4.36 25.89
N SER A 255 19.40 -5.02 25.15
CA SER A 255 18.11 -5.42 25.69
C SER A 255 18.34 -6.36 26.87
N SER A 256 18.54 -5.78 28.03
CA SER A 256 18.60 -6.53 29.27
C SER A 256 17.28 -7.26 29.35
N ASN A 257 17.32 -8.55 29.66
CA ASN A 257 16.22 -9.18 30.38
C ASN A 257 16.13 -8.51 31.76
N THR A 258 15.92 -7.18 31.80
CA THR A 258 15.45 -6.49 32.97
C THR A 258 14.06 -7.07 33.16
N ASN A 259 14.02 -8.09 33.99
CA ASN A 259 12.94 -8.31 34.92
C ASN A 259 12.67 -6.94 35.59
N SER A 260 11.95 -6.04 34.91
CA SER A 260 10.96 -5.29 35.66
C SER A 260 10.12 -6.38 36.28
N GLU A 261 10.30 -6.58 37.59
CA GLU A 261 9.48 -7.42 38.44
C GLU A 261 8.04 -6.91 38.40
N LEU A 262 7.39 -7.05 37.26
CA LEU A 262 5.97 -7.21 37.16
C LEU A 262 5.79 -8.71 37.03
N ILE A 263 5.90 -9.33 38.21
CA ILE A 263 5.39 -10.67 38.54
C ILE A 263 4.17 -10.89 37.65
N GLU A 264 4.25 -11.87 36.73
CA GLU A 264 3.01 -12.47 36.19
C GLU A 264 2.19 -12.77 37.44
N PRO A 265 1.07 -12.07 37.68
CA PRO A 265 0.37 -12.29 38.91
C PRO A 265 -0.02 -13.76 38.88
N ASN A 266 0.42 -14.55 39.86
CA ASN A 266 -0.10 -15.90 40.05
C ASN A 266 -1.65 -15.89 40.07
N THR A 267 -2.26 -14.71 40.28
CA THR A 267 -3.68 -14.40 40.21
C THR A 267 -4.29 -14.30 38.80
N VAL A 268 -3.54 -14.19 37.69
CA VAL A 268 -4.10 -14.16 36.32
C VAL A 268 -4.57 -15.55 35.87
N LYS A 269 -4.05 -16.63 36.47
CA LYS A 269 -4.46 -18.00 36.14
C LYS A 269 -5.96 -18.24 36.38
N ASP A 270 -6.54 -17.53 37.34
CA ASP A 270 -7.97 -17.64 37.67
C ASP A 270 -8.86 -16.66 36.88
N TRP A 271 -8.27 -15.82 36.03
CA TRP A 271 -9.01 -14.85 35.23
C TRP A 271 -9.66 -15.50 34.02
N GLN A 272 -10.77 -14.94 33.57
CA GLN A 272 -11.46 -15.45 32.39
C GLN A 272 -10.69 -15.03 31.15
N CYS A 273 -10.44 -15.98 30.25
CA CYS A 273 -9.60 -15.79 29.07
C CYS A 273 -10.42 -15.86 27.77
N ALA A 274 -10.00 -15.07 26.78
CA ALA A 274 -10.32 -15.27 25.38
C ALA A 274 -9.05 -15.13 24.55
N GLN A 275 -8.94 -15.94 23.51
CA GLN A 275 -7.78 -15.97 22.63
C GLN A 275 -8.27 -15.76 21.19
N SER A 276 -7.41 -15.18 20.36
CA SER A 276 -7.56 -15.24 18.92
C SER A 276 -6.18 -15.19 18.26
N LYS A 277 -6.03 -15.87 17.14
CA LYS A 277 -4.82 -15.84 16.31
C LYS A 277 -5.00 -14.88 15.14
N GLY A 278 -3.90 -14.58 14.47
CA GLY A 278 -3.89 -13.95 13.17
C GLY A 278 -2.49 -13.95 12.58
N CYS A 279 -2.31 -13.15 11.52
CA CYS A 279 -1.05 -13.06 10.82
C CYS A 279 -0.80 -11.64 10.30
N PHE A 280 0.47 -11.25 10.25
CA PHE A 280 0.95 -10.13 9.43
C PHE A 280 1.42 -10.69 8.10
N PHE A 281 0.84 -10.22 7.00
CA PHE A 281 1.27 -10.55 5.64
C PHE A 281 2.00 -9.36 5.03
N LEU A 282 3.10 -9.63 4.34
CA LEU A 282 3.86 -8.62 3.62
C LEU A 282 3.48 -8.62 2.14
N GLU A 283 2.97 -7.49 1.65
CA GLU A 283 2.61 -7.30 0.24
C GLU A 283 3.81 -6.96 -0.64
N GLU A 284 3.61 -7.01 -1.96
CA GLU A 284 4.65 -6.68 -2.96
C GLU A 284 5.21 -5.25 -2.83
N ASP A 285 4.37 -4.29 -2.43
CA ASP A 285 4.73 -2.89 -2.21
C ASP A 285 5.32 -2.62 -0.80
N SER A 286 5.60 -3.69 -0.04
CA SER A 286 6.06 -3.64 1.36
C SER A 286 5.02 -3.13 2.36
N GLU A 287 3.75 -3.03 1.98
CA GLU A 287 2.68 -2.85 2.96
C GLU A 287 2.47 -4.12 3.80
N ILE A 288 2.00 -3.92 5.03
CA ILE A 288 1.69 -5.00 5.95
C ILE A 288 0.19 -5.05 6.15
N ILE A 289 -0.40 -6.19 5.78
CA ILE A 289 -1.81 -6.50 5.98
C ILE A 289 -1.97 -7.37 7.21
N THR A 290 -2.97 -7.06 8.04
CA THR A 290 -3.27 -7.88 9.22
C THR A 290 -4.75 -7.83 9.59
N HIS A 291 -5.17 -8.76 10.45
CA HIS A 291 -6.52 -8.85 10.96
C HIS A 291 -6.81 -7.72 11.94
N LYS A 292 -8.04 -7.18 11.89
CA LYS A 292 -8.61 -6.35 12.95
C LYS A 292 -9.59 -7.14 13.79
N TYR A 293 -9.61 -6.85 15.09
CA TYR A 293 -10.48 -7.57 16.04
C TYR A 293 -11.40 -6.61 16.78
N ARG A 294 -12.59 -7.10 17.12
CA ARG A 294 -13.46 -6.48 18.13
C ARG A 294 -13.39 -7.29 19.41
N LEU A 295 -13.08 -6.60 20.50
CA LEU A 295 -13.18 -7.09 21.86
C LEU A 295 -14.43 -6.50 22.51
N TYR A 296 -15.31 -7.38 22.98
CA TYR A 296 -16.44 -7.02 23.82
C TYR A 296 -16.15 -7.38 25.28
N LEU A 297 -16.33 -6.39 26.16
CA LEU A 297 -16.25 -6.53 27.62
C LEU A 297 -17.62 -6.25 28.23
N PRO A 298 -18.30 -7.27 28.81
CA PRO A 298 -19.63 -7.10 29.40
C PRO A 298 -19.67 -6.12 30.57
N GLN A 299 -18.60 -6.07 31.37
CA GLN A 299 -18.50 -5.18 32.54
C GLN A 299 -17.09 -4.62 32.68
N ARG A 300 -16.98 -3.52 33.42
CA ARG A 300 -15.69 -2.91 33.76
C ARG A 300 -14.82 -3.92 34.50
N SER A 301 -13.61 -4.14 34.01
CA SER A 301 -12.69 -5.14 34.52
C SER A 301 -11.25 -4.67 34.39
N THR A 302 -10.38 -5.14 35.28
CA THR A 302 -8.95 -5.16 34.99
C THR A 302 -8.71 -6.20 33.90
N VAL A 303 -7.94 -5.83 32.89
CA VAL A 303 -7.63 -6.63 31.71
C VAL A 303 -6.12 -6.72 31.56
N TYR A 304 -5.66 -7.92 31.21
CA TYR A 304 -4.29 -8.21 30.82
C TYR A 304 -4.30 -8.73 29.38
N ILE A 305 -3.63 -8.02 28.47
CA ILE A 305 -3.61 -8.31 27.04
C ILE A 305 -2.18 -8.65 26.64
N THR A 306 -2.00 -9.72 25.89
CA THR A 306 -0.71 -10.12 25.32
C THR A 306 -0.83 -10.33 23.82
N ILE A 307 0.25 -10.04 23.10
CA ILE A 307 0.45 -10.41 21.70
C ILE A 307 1.87 -10.95 21.54
N LYS A 308 2.04 -12.02 20.76
CA LYS A 308 3.36 -12.57 20.44
C LYS A 308 3.33 -13.31 19.09
N PRO A 309 4.46 -13.38 18.37
CA PRO A 309 4.61 -14.30 17.24
C PRO A 309 4.23 -15.73 17.64
N LEU A 310 3.53 -16.42 16.75
CA LEU A 310 3.12 -17.80 16.93
C LEU A 310 4.24 -18.72 16.42
N ASN A 311 4.67 -19.63 17.28
CA ASN A 311 5.67 -20.64 16.93
C ASN A 311 4.97 -21.85 16.31
N LEU A 312 5.08 -21.98 14.99
CA LEU A 312 4.57 -23.12 14.24
C LEU A 312 5.61 -24.25 14.22
N SER A 313 5.14 -25.49 14.22
CA SER A 313 5.99 -26.68 14.28
C SER A 313 6.69 -26.94 12.95
N GLN A 314 7.81 -26.27 12.70
CA GLN A 314 8.72 -26.73 11.65
C GLN A 314 9.41 -28.03 12.08
N LEU A 315 9.62 -28.94 11.11
CA LEU A 315 10.42 -30.15 11.25
C LEU A 315 11.73 -29.85 12.00
N GLU A 316 11.90 -30.48 13.16
CA GLU A 316 13.12 -30.61 13.97
C GLU A 316 14.09 -29.40 14.00
N GLY A 317 13.96 -28.56 15.04
CA GLY A 317 15.09 -27.80 15.60
C GLY A 317 15.47 -26.46 14.96
N LYS A 318 14.79 -26.01 13.90
CA LYS A 318 14.96 -24.65 13.36
C LYS A 318 13.95 -23.68 13.96
N THR A 319 14.43 -22.56 14.49
CA THR A 319 13.57 -21.45 14.95
C THR A 319 12.96 -20.72 13.76
N SER A 320 11.65 -20.52 13.78
CA SER A 320 10.95 -19.82 12.70
C SER A 320 11.48 -18.38 12.51
N PRO A 321 11.83 -17.95 11.28
CA PRO A 321 12.46 -16.65 11.03
C PRO A 321 11.66 -15.44 11.55
N TRP A 322 10.32 -15.57 11.55
CA TRP A 322 9.40 -14.51 11.96
C TRP A 322 9.30 -14.32 13.48
N LEU A 323 9.84 -15.21 14.31
CA LEU A 323 9.82 -15.03 15.77
C LEU A 323 10.58 -13.77 16.22
N SER A 324 11.49 -13.27 15.37
CA SER A 324 12.20 -12.01 15.58
C SER A 324 11.35 -10.76 15.30
N VAL A 325 10.18 -10.90 14.66
CA VAL A 325 9.30 -9.78 14.28
C VAL A 325 8.68 -9.17 15.55
N ASP A 326 8.78 -7.85 15.67
CA ASP A 326 8.14 -7.15 16.78
C ASP A 326 6.62 -7.11 16.56
N THR A 327 5.87 -7.31 17.64
CA THR A 327 4.41 -7.25 17.62
C THR A 327 3.95 -6.25 18.66
N ALA A 328 2.89 -5.52 18.37
CA ALA A 328 2.18 -4.72 19.36
C ALA A 328 0.70 -4.72 19.01
N LEU A 329 -0.13 -4.39 19.98
CA LEU A 329 -1.56 -4.33 19.82
C LEU A 329 -2.06 -3.00 20.35
N TYR A 330 -2.63 -2.19 19.46
CA TYR A 330 -3.28 -0.93 19.83
C TYR A 330 -4.73 -1.20 20.21
N VAL A 331 -5.13 -0.68 21.37
CA VAL A 331 -6.48 -0.80 21.92
C VAL A 331 -7.19 0.53 21.75
N LEU A 332 -8.23 0.54 20.92
CA LEU A 332 -9.03 1.73 20.66
C LEU A 332 -10.47 1.51 21.13
N ARG A 333 -11.10 2.53 21.69
CA ARG A 333 -12.51 2.50 22.09
C ARG A 333 -13.39 3.06 20.99
N GLU A 334 -14.51 2.39 20.74
CA GLU A 334 -15.58 2.89 19.88
C GLU A 334 -16.33 4.02 20.61
N ASN A 335 -16.41 5.20 19.99
CA ASN A 335 -17.20 6.34 20.46
C ASN A 335 -18.58 6.35 19.77
N GLU A 336 -19.49 7.23 20.20
CA GLU A 336 -20.85 7.36 19.65
C GLU A 336 -20.89 7.60 18.12
N SER A 337 -19.81 8.15 17.53
CA SER A 337 -19.61 8.19 16.08
C SER A 337 -18.52 7.19 15.64
N GLN A 338 -18.88 6.26 14.75
CA GLN A 338 -18.00 5.19 14.25
C GLN A 338 -16.72 5.71 13.55
N GLU A 339 -16.68 7.00 13.17
CA GLU A 339 -15.54 7.60 12.47
C GLU A 339 -14.35 7.97 13.37
N ASN A 340 -14.53 8.05 14.70
CA ASN A 340 -13.50 8.54 15.62
C ASN A 340 -13.21 7.56 16.77
N LEU A 341 -12.43 6.52 16.47
CA LEU A 341 -11.85 5.63 17.48
C LEU A 341 -10.86 6.39 18.38
N GLN A 342 -11.04 6.27 19.70
CA GLN A 342 -10.15 6.87 20.69
C GLN A 342 -9.07 5.85 21.09
N LEU A 343 -7.80 6.23 20.96
CA LEU A 343 -6.69 5.43 21.51
C LEU A 343 -6.82 5.35 23.05
N VAL A 344 -6.90 4.13 23.58
CA VAL A 344 -6.92 3.86 25.03
C VAL A 344 -5.53 3.51 25.50
N SER A 345 -4.91 2.51 24.86
CA SER A 345 -3.54 2.08 25.18
C SER A 345 -2.96 1.20 24.09
N PHE A 346 -1.75 0.70 24.30
CA PHE A 346 -1.11 -0.28 23.43
C PHE A 346 -0.14 -1.16 24.22
N THR A 347 0.15 -2.35 23.72
CA THR A 347 1.13 -3.27 24.34
C THR A 347 2.55 -2.77 24.11
N GLU A 348 3.19 -2.28 25.16
CA GLU A 348 4.53 -1.67 25.09
C GLU A 348 5.59 -2.39 25.92
N ALA A 349 5.18 -3.09 26.98
CA ALA A 349 6.12 -3.86 27.80
C ALA A 349 6.44 -5.17 27.09
N ARG A 350 7.72 -5.47 26.88
CA ARG A 350 8.18 -6.72 26.26
C ARG A 350 8.73 -7.69 27.31
N ASN A 351 8.40 -8.97 27.18
CA ASN A 351 9.03 -10.08 27.86
C ASN A 351 9.36 -11.15 26.81
N LYS A 352 10.66 -11.29 26.47
CA LYS A 352 11.12 -12.10 25.32
C LYS A 352 10.38 -11.71 24.04
N GLU A 353 9.61 -12.58 23.41
CA GLU A 353 8.86 -12.31 22.18
C GLU A 353 7.45 -11.74 22.43
N MET A 354 7.03 -11.67 23.70
CA MET A 354 5.68 -11.30 24.09
C MET A 354 5.58 -9.83 24.49
N PHE A 355 4.65 -9.11 23.88
CA PHE A 355 4.28 -7.76 24.25
C PHE A 355 3.01 -7.77 25.08
N ARG A 356 2.98 -7.00 26.16
CA ARG A 356 1.92 -7.04 27.17
C ARG A 356 1.44 -5.65 27.56
N TRP A 357 0.18 -5.61 28.00
CA TRP A 357 -0.46 -4.45 28.61
C TRP A 357 -1.37 -4.91 29.75
N LYS A 358 -1.39 -4.16 30.86
CA LYS A 358 -2.32 -4.35 31.97
C LYS A 358 -2.98 -3.02 32.30
N GLY A 359 -4.29 -3.01 32.43
CA GLY A 359 -5.02 -1.82 32.86
C GLY A 359 -6.49 -2.07 33.09
N GLU A 360 -7.23 -1.03 33.47
CA GLU A 360 -8.67 -1.11 33.65
C GLU A 360 -9.39 -0.67 32.37
N LEU A 361 -10.32 -1.51 31.89
CA LEU A 361 -11.19 -1.19 30.77
C LEU A 361 -12.64 -1.13 31.26
N GLY A 362 -13.39 -0.16 30.76
CA GLY A 362 -14.83 -0.06 30.98
C GLY A 362 -15.60 -1.14 30.20
N SER A 363 -16.88 -1.28 30.50
CA SER A 363 -17.78 -2.08 29.65
C SER A 363 -17.91 -1.46 28.27
N GLY A 364 -18.01 -2.30 27.24
CA GLY A 364 -18.25 -1.87 25.87
C GLY A 364 -17.41 -2.61 24.84
N ILE A 365 -17.24 -1.98 23.69
CA ILE A 365 -16.55 -2.54 22.52
C ILE A 365 -15.25 -1.79 22.26
N TYR A 366 -14.20 -2.56 22.03
CA TYR A 366 -12.85 -2.10 21.75
C TYR A 366 -12.38 -2.69 20.43
N TRP A 367 -11.73 -1.87 19.62
CA TRP A 367 -11.00 -2.31 18.44
C TRP A 367 -9.56 -2.64 18.84
N LEU A 368 -9.12 -3.85 18.51
CA LEU A 368 -7.74 -4.27 18.68
C LEU A 368 -7.08 -4.31 17.30
N ILE A 369 -6.05 -3.49 17.13
CA ILE A 369 -5.33 -3.35 15.86
C ILE A 369 -3.88 -3.80 16.06
N PRO A 370 -3.50 -4.99 15.57
CA PRO A 370 -2.13 -5.45 15.59
C PRO A 370 -1.22 -4.52 14.78
N PHE A 371 0.02 -4.44 15.21
CA PHE A 371 1.05 -3.59 14.64
C PHE A 371 2.40 -4.30 14.71
N THR A 372 3.19 -4.16 13.66
CA THR A 372 4.62 -4.43 13.66
C THR A 372 5.31 -3.23 13.05
N THR A 373 6.55 -2.93 13.46
CA THR A 373 7.31 -1.84 12.84
C THR A 373 7.65 -2.11 11.37
N GLY A 374 7.59 -3.37 10.93
CA GLY A 374 8.07 -3.78 9.60
C GLY A 374 9.59 -3.72 9.46
N CYS A 375 10.34 -3.49 10.53
CA CYS A 375 11.81 -3.48 10.46
C CYS A 375 12.39 -4.86 10.12
N ARG A 376 11.73 -5.93 10.60
CA ARG A 376 12.18 -7.33 10.49
C ARG A 376 11.30 -8.23 9.62
N LEU A 377 10.09 -7.80 9.28
CA LEU A 377 9.24 -8.46 8.29
C LEU A 377 9.45 -7.79 6.94
N LYS A 378 10.37 -8.31 6.13
CA LYS A 378 10.76 -7.74 4.83
C LYS A 378 11.03 -8.83 3.81
N LYS A 379 10.82 -8.53 2.52
CA LYS A 379 11.14 -9.46 1.43
C LYS A 379 12.63 -9.75 1.40
N ILE A 380 13.01 -10.98 1.69
CA ILE A 380 14.39 -11.41 1.65
C ILE A 380 14.69 -11.90 0.23
N LYS A 381 15.48 -11.13 -0.53
CA LYS A 381 16.02 -11.56 -1.82
C LYS A 381 17.14 -12.58 -1.64
N LYS A 382 16.82 -13.77 -1.14
CA LYS A 382 17.76 -14.91 -1.21
C LYS A 382 17.77 -15.45 -2.65
N GLN A 383 18.94 -15.82 -3.16
CA GLN A 383 19.03 -16.62 -4.38
C GLN A 383 18.44 -17.99 -4.07
N ILE A 384 17.24 -18.24 -4.60
CA ILE A 384 16.58 -19.54 -4.50
C ILE A 384 17.23 -20.45 -5.55
N THR A 385 17.77 -21.59 -5.11
CA THR A 385 18.50 -22.54 -5.97
C THR A 385 17.63 -23.64 -6.57
N GLY A 386 16.34 -23.70 -6.22
CA GLY A 386 15.38 -24.67 -6.76
C GLY A 386 13.95 -24.46 -6.26
N GLU A 387 12.99 -25.13 -6.89
CA GLU A 387 11.58 -25.15 -6.51
C GLU A 387 11.23 -26.49 -5.83
N ALA A 388 10.53 -26.45 -4.69
CA ALA A 388 10.10 -27.64 -3.98
C ALA A 388 9.04 -28.42 -4.77
N LYS A 389 9.02 -29.74 -4.65
CA LYS A 389 7.93 -30.54 -5.22
C LYS A 389 6.76 -30.55 -4.24
N LEU A 390 5.56 -30.19 -4.72
CA LEU A 390 4.35 -30.19 -3.90
C LEU A 390 3.64 -31.55 -3.91
N VAL A 391 3.66 -32.22 -5.06
CA VAL A 391 2.99 -33.51 -5.28
C VAL A 391 3.90 -34.50 -5.97
N TYR A 392 3.59 -35.79 -5.81
CA TYR A 392 4.22 -36.89 -6.52
C TYR A 392 3.17 -37.95 -6.84
N ARG A 393 3.48 -38.85 -7.78
CA ARG A 393 2.68 -40.07 -8.00
C ARG A 393 3.32 -41.22 -7.24
N ASP A 394 2.51 -41.93 -6.47
CA ASP A 394 2.96 -43.11 -5.73
C ASP A 394 3.13 -44.34 -6.65
N GLU A 395 3.38 -45.50 -6.04
CA GLU A 395 3.61 -46.76 -6.77
C GLU A 395 2.38 -47.22 -7.57
N ASP A 396 1.19 -46.81 -7.16
CA ASP A 396 -0.08 -47.12 -7.82
C ASP A 396 -0.45 -46.09 -8.92
N GLY A 397 0.33 -45.02 -9.05
CA GLY A 397 0.12 -43.94 -10.02
C GLY A 397 -0.81 -42.84 -9.53
N GLU A 398 -1.29 -42.94 -8.28
CA GLU A 398 -2.17 -41.98 -7.63
C GLU A 398 -1.37 -40.77 -7.14
N LEU A 399 -1.98 -39.57 -7.21
CA LEU A 399 -1.33 -38.36 -6.74
C LEU A 399 -1.36 -38.29 -5.22
N ALA A 400 -0.24 -37.89 -4.64
CA ALA A 400 -0.08 -37.67 -3.21
C ALA A 400 0.71 -36.39 -2.93
N LEU A 401 0.36 -35.70 -1.84
CA LEU A 401 1.10 -34.53 -1.35
C LEU A 401 2.44 -34.95 -0.74
N THR A 402 3.51 -34.21 -1.03
CA THR A 402 4.83 -34.43 -0.39
C THR A 402 4.80 -34.15 1.10
N LYS A 403 5.74 -34.73 1.85
CA LYS A 403 5.83 -34.53 3.31
C LYS A 403 6.03 -33.07 3.68
N GLU A 404 6.86 -32.37 2.90
CA GLU A 404 7.17 -30.96 3.07
C GLU A 404 5.94 -30.09 2.81
N PHE A 405 5.17 -30.40 1.76
CA PHE A 405 3.96 -29.66 1.46
C PHE A 405 2.85 -29.91 2.49
N LYS A 406 2.69 -31.16 2.97
CA LYS A 406 1.79 -31.47 4.10
C LYS A 406 2.15 -30.68 5.36
N ALA A 407 3.45 -30.51 5.66
CA ALA A 407 3.88 -29.69 6.79
C ALA A 407 3.49 -28.22 6.58
N ALA A 408 3.72 -27.66 5.38
CA ALA A 408 3.31 -26.29 5.05
C ALA A 408 1.78 -26.09 5.14
N LEU A 409 0.97 -27.04 4.65
CA LEU A 409 -0.49 -26.98 4.79
C LEU A 409 -0.94 -27.10 6.25
N SER A 410 -0.22 -27.85 7.09
CA SER A 410 -0.51 -27.94 8.52
C SER A 410 -0.25 -26.62 9.24
N ASP A 411 0.84 -25.94 8.87
CA ASP A 411 1.17 -24.60 9.36
C ASP A 411 0.12 -23.56 8.89
N ILE A 412 -0.32 -23.65 7.63
CA ILE A 412 -1.40 -22.81 7.09
C ILE A 412 -2.69 -23.04 7.87
N PHE A 413 -3.09 -24.30 8.08
CA PHE A 413 -4.27 -24.65 8.86
C PHE A 413 -4.24 -24.01 10.25
N GLU A 414 -3.11 -24.13 10.95
CA GLU A 414 -2.94 -23.54 12.29
C GLU A 414 -3.00 -22.01 12.28
N MET A 415 -2.57 -21.38 11.17
CA MET A 415 -2.61 -19.93 10.97
C MET A 415 -4.02 -19.40 10.67
N ILE A 416 -4.85 -20.17 9.98
CA ILE A 416 -6.22 -19.77 9.58
C ILE A 416 -7.29 -20.18 10.60
N ASP A 417 -7.00 -21.15 11.47
CA ASP A 417 -7.76 -21.45 12.70
C ASP A 417 -7.58 -20.29 13.71
N LEU A 418 -8.40 -19.24 13.55
CA LEU A 418 -8.28 -17.97 14.26
C LEU A 418 -8.79 -18.06 15.70
N ASP A 419 -9.69 -18.99 16.00
CA ASP A 419 -10.21 -19.22 17.35
C ASP A 419 -9.45 -20.32 18.13
N GLY A 420 -8.61 -21.11 17.44
CA GLY A 420 -7.78 -22.13 18.05
C GLY A 420 -8.53 -23.42 18.39
N ASN A 421 -9.71 -23.64 17.82
CA ASN A 421 -10.54 -24.79 18.13
C ASN A 421 -10.13 -26.07 17.37
N GLY A 422 -9.21 -25.94 16.40
CA GLY A 422 -8.67 -27.04 15.59
C GLY A 422 -9.56 -27.48 14.44
N LEU A 423 -10.56 -26.67 14.07
CA LEU A 423 -11.48 -26.81 12.94
C LEU A 423 -11.54 -25.46 12.21
N LEU A 424 -12.03 -25.45 10.97
CA LEU A 424 -12.21 -24.21 10.21
C LEU A 424 -13.69 -23.92 9.99
N SER A 425 -14.13 -22.80 10.51
CA SER A 425 -15.45 -22.25 10.19
C SER A 425 -15.50 -21.69 8.76
N LEU A 426 -16.70 -21.44 8.23
CA LEU A 426 -16.87 -20.74 6.95
C LEU A 426 -16.23 -19.35 6.97
N GLU A 427 -16.27 -18.66 8.10
CA GLU A 427 -15.66 -17.32 8.20
C GLU A 427 -14.13 -17.39 8.16
N GLU A 428 -13.53 -18.38 8.82
CA GLU A 428 -12.08 -18.63 8.79
C GLU A 428 -11.61 -19.07 7.42
N TYR A 429 -12.34 -20.00 6.79
CA TYR A 429 -12.08 -20.42 5.42
C TYR A 429 -12.21 -19.26 4.43
N ASN A 430 -13.16 -18.34 4.65
CA ASN A 430 -13.31 -17.14 3.82
C ASN A 430 -12.16 -16.13 3.98
N PHE A 431 -11.45 -16.11 5.12
CA PHE A 431 -10.22 -15.31 5.24
C PHE A 431 -9.09 -15.89 4.38
N PHE A 432 -9.00 -17.23 4.35
CA PHE A 432 -8.08 -17.95 3.49
C PHE A 432 -8.39 -17.69 2.00
N GLU A 433 -9.63 -17.96 1.55
CA GLU A 433 -10.05 -17.78 0.16
C GLU A 433 -9.88 -16.34 -0.33
N LEU A 434 -10.34 -15.36 0.44
CA LEU A 434 -10.21 -13.95 0.05
C LEU A 434 -8.74 -13.55 -0.12
N ARG A 435 -7.82 -14.20 0.59
CA ARG A 435 -6.38 -13.94 0.49
C ARG A 435 -5.73 -14.66 -0.69
N THR A 436 -6.16 -15.88 -1.01
CA THR A 436 -5.54 -16.75 -2.01
C THR A 436 -6.16 -16.58 -3.40
N SER A 437 -7.50 -16.57 -3.49
CA SER A 437 -8.28 -16.46 -4.73
C SER A 437 -8.85 -15.06 -4.95
N GLY A 438 -9.05 -14.29 -3.87
CA GLY A 438 -9.68 -12.96 -3.94
C GLY A 438 -11.20 -13.00 -3.90
N GLU A 439 -11.79 -14.19 -3.76
CA GLU A 439 -13.23 -14.41 -3.71
C GLU A 439 -13.63 -15.04 -2.37
N LYS A 440 -14.93 -15.06 -2.07
CA LYS A 440 -15.46 -15.72 -0.88
C LYS A 440 -16.20 -16.99 -1.29
N CYS A 441 -16.02 -18.04 -0.52
CA CYS A 441 -16.87 -19.21 -0.53
C CYS A 441 -18.26 -18.85 0.02
N ASP A 442 -19.29 -19.04 -0.81
CA ASP A 442 -20.68 -18.90 -0.41
C ASP A 442 -21.18 -20.11 0.38
N GLU A 443 -22.39 -20.02 0.92
CA GLU A 443 -22.96 -21.09 1.76
C GLU A 443 -23.25 -22.38 0.97
N GLU A 444 -23.50 -22.28 -0.34
CA GLU A 444 -23.81 -23.41 -1.21
C GLU A 444 -22.53 -24.21 -1.51
N ALA A 445 -21.46 -23.52 -1.93
CA ALA A 445 -20.14 -24.11 -2.13
C ALA A 445 -19.59 -24.69 -0.81
N TRP A 446 -19.82 -24.01 0.31
CA TRP A 446 -19.43 -24.54 1.63
C TRP A 446 -20.22 -25.77 2.03
N ALA A 447 -21.51 -25.86 1.67
CA ALA A 447 -22.30 -27.08 1.89
C ALA A 447 -21.70 -28.27 1.14
N VAL A 448 -21.35 -28.07 -0.13
CA VAL A 448 -20.66 -29.09 -0.95
C VAL A 448 -19.32 -29.49 -0.34
N CYS A 449 -18.53 -28.52 0.15
CA CYS A 449 -17.27 -28.79 0.85
C CYS A 449 -17.50 -29.70 2.08
N LYS A 450 -18.51 -29.40 2.89
CA LYS A 450 -18.81 -30.21 4.09
C LYS A 450 -19.31 -31.62 3.79
N GLU A 451 -19.95 -31.82 2.66
CA GLU A 451 -20.44 -33.15 2.23
C GLU A 451 -19.31 -34.02 1.66
N ASN A 452 -18.33 -33.40 1.01
CA ASN A 452 -17.28 -34.12 0.28
C ASN A 452 -15.98 -34.32 1.09
N PHE A 453 -15.74 -33.55 2.14
CA PHE A 453 -14.50 -33.59 2.92
C PHE A 453 -14.74 -33.88 4.40
N ASP A 454 -13.67 -34.29 5.10
CA ASP A 454 -13.76 -34.63 6.53
C ASP A 454 -14.09 -33.39 7.39
N THR A 455 -15.27 -33.43 8.02
CA THR A 455 -15.80 -32.35 8.87
C THR A 455 -16.20 -32.83 10.26
N LYS A 456 -16.13 -31.92 11.22
CA LYS A 456 -16.60 -32.15 12.59
C LYS A 456 -17.34 -30.92 13.07
N LYS A 457 -18.49 -31.10 13.74
CA LYS A 457 -19.37 -29.98 14.17
C LYS A 457 -19.75 -29.01 13.02
N ASN A 458 -19.86 -29.52 11.79
CA ASN A 458 -20.09 -28.74 10.57
C ASN A 458 -18.95 -27.77 10.17
N GLU A 459 -17.74 -28.02 10.65
CA GLU A 459 -16.52 -27.25 10.36
C GLU A 459 -15.46 -28.18 9.76
N LEU A 460 -14.59 -27.65 8.90
CA LEU A 460 -13.60 -28.43 8.17
C LEU A 460 -12.46 -28.86 9.10
N THR A 461 -12.13 -30.15 9.09
CA THR A 461 -11.01 -30.66 9.89
C THR A 461 -9.68 -30.41 9.19
N ARG A 462 -8.57 -30.58 9.91
CA ARG A 462 -7.23 -30.55 9.31
C ARG A 462 -7.07 -31.58 8.19
N GLN A 463 -7.62 -32.79 8.35
CA GLN A 463 -7.53 -33.81 7.31
C GLN A 463 -8.37 -33.41 6.09
N GLY A 464 -9.60 -32.93 6.31
CA GLY A 464 -10.45 -32.42 5.22
C GLY A 464 -9.81 -31.27 4.43
N PHE A 465 -9.10 -30.37 5.11
CA PHE A 465 -8.32 -29.31 4.44
C PHE A 465 -7.18 -29.85 3.58
N MET A 466 -6.48 -30.91 4.03
CA MET A 466 -5.44 -31.58 3.23
C MET A 466 -6.04 -32.24 2.00
N ASP A 467 -7.17 -32.94 2.17
CA ASP A 467 -7.87 -33.65 1.10
C ASP A 467 -8.40 -32.68 0.05
N LEU A 468 -8.86 -31.49 0.46
CA LEU A 468 -9.28 -30.41 -0.43
C LEU A 468 -8.13 -29.93 -1.32
N ASN A 469 -6.94 -29.67 -0.74
CA ASN A 469 -5.77 -29.27 -1.52
C ASN A 469 -5.24 -30.41 -2.42
N LEU A 470 -5.42 -31.67 -2.01
CA LEU A 470 -5.09 -32.82 -2.86
C LEU A 470 -6.07 -32.95 -4.03
N MET A 471 -7.36 -32.66 -3.82
CA MET A 471 -8.36 -32.62 -4.89
C MET A 471 -8.00 -31.55 -5.92
N GLU A 472 -7.61 -30.35 -5.48
CA GLU A 472 -7.16 -29.27 -6.38
C GLU A 472 -5.95 -29.71 -7.23
N ALA A 473 -5.00 -30.45 -6.65
CA ALA A 473 -3.89 -31.03 -7.39
C ALA A 473 -4.34 -32.06 -8.44
N ASN A 474 -5.32 -32.91 -8.08
CA ASN A 474 -5.86 -33.93 -8.96
C ASN A 474 -6.62 -33.33 -10.15
N ASP A 475 -7.41 -32.27 -9.91
CA ASP A 475 -8.19 -31.59 -10.94
C ASP A 475 -7.30 -31.00 -12.06
N ARG A 476 -6.02 -30.74 -11.77
CA ARG A 476 -5.01 -30.32 -12.75
C ARG A 476 -3.99 -31.40 -13.11
N GLU A 477 -4.34 -32.67 -12.94
CA GLU A 477 -3.49 -33.83 -13.28
C GLU A 477 -2.09 -33.79 -12.62
N GLY A 478 -1.95 -33.08 -11.50
CA GLY A 478 -0.72 -32.90 -10.74
C GLY A 478 0.08 -31.63 -11.05
N ASP A 479 -0.44 -30.70 -11.85
CA ASP A 479 0.16 -29.37 -12.06
C ASP A 479 0.08 -28.52 -10.77
N PRO A 480 1.22 -28.13 -10.16
CA PRO A 480 1.24 -27.41 -8.89
C PRO A 480 0.99 -25.89 -9.03
N SER A 481 0.69 -25.38 -10.23
CA SER A 481 0.63 -23.94 -10.51
C SER A 481 -0.33 -23.18 -9.59
N ASP A 482 -1.54 -23.70 -9.36
CA ASP A 482 -2.54 -23.04 -8.50
C ASP A 482 -2.19 -23.13 -7.02
N LEU A 483 -1.74 -24.31 -6.57
CA LEU A 483 -1.21 -24.51 -5.22
C LEU A 483 -0.07 -23.54 -4.89
N TRP A 484 0.77 -23.22 -5.89
CA TRP A 484 1.81 -22.22 -5.74
C TRP A 484 1.27 -20.81 -5.59
N VAL A 485 0.19 -20.44 -6.27
CA VAL A 485 -0.47 -19.14 -6.07
C VAL A 485 -0.93 -19.03 -4.62
N THR A 486 -1.58 -20.08 -4.09
CA THR A 486 -2.03 -20.16 -2.70
C THR A 486 -0.87 -20.00 -1.71
N LEU A 487 0.21 -20.78 -1.88
CA LEU A 487 1.39 -20.72 -1.02
C LEU A 487 2.06 -19.34 -1.02
N LEU A 488 2.26 -18.75 -2.20
CA LEU A 488 2.88 -17.43 -2.34
C LEU A 488 2.03 -16.33 -1.68
N SER A 489 0.71 -16.38 -1.86
CA SER A 489 -0.24 -15.43 -1.23
C SER A 489 -0.24 -15.52 0.31
N LEU A 490 0.12 -16.68 0.86
CA LEU A 490 0.24 -16.90 2.30
C LEU A 490 1.65 -16.65 2.86
N GLY A 491 2.57 -16.18 2.00
CA GLY A 491 3.91 -15.75 2.40
C GLY A 491 4.97 -16.84 2.39
N TYR A 492 4.69 -18.00 1.78
CA TYR A 492 5.69 -19.03 1.50
C TYR A 492 6.48 -18.70 0.25
N ASN A 493 7.77 -19.05 0.25
CA ASN A 493 8.60 -18.99 -0.95
C ASN A 493 8.61 -20.34 -1.69
N LYS A 494 9.30 -20.38 -2.84
CA LYS A 494 9.40 -21.57 -3.70
C LYS A 494 10.14 -22.78 -3.09
N VAL A 495 10.72 -22.64 -1.89
CA VAL A 495 11.31 -23.75 -1.13
C VAL A 495 10.51 -24.11 0.12
N LEU A 496 9.24 -23.69 0.20
CA LEU A 496 8.31 -23.93 1.31
C LEU A 496 8.78 -23.34 2.65
N GLU A 497 9.56 -22.25 2.62
CA GLU A 497 9.83 -21.45 3.82
C GLU A 497 8.86 -20.26 3.88
N MET A 498 8.18 -20.08 5.00
CA MET A 498 7.37 -18.88 5.26
C MET A 498 8.29 -17.70 5.61
N THR A 499 8.38 -16.73 4.70
CA THR A 499 9.29 -15.57 4.81
C THR A 499 8.58 -14.23 4.71
N GLU A 500 7.38 -14.19 4.15
CA GLU A 500 6.59 -12.97 3.93
C GLU A 500 5.33 -12.94 4.80
N ALA A 501 5.30 -13.75 5.86
CA ALA A 501 4.22 -13.79 6.83
C ALA A 501 4.78 -13.95 8.26
N CYS A 502 4.04 -13.43 9.23
CA CYS A 502 4.31 -13.57 10.66
C CYS A 502 3.00 -13.88 11.41
N PRO A 503 2.69 -15.16 11.60
CA PRO A 503 1.60 -15.60 12.47
C PRO A 503 1.80 -15.09 13.91
N PHE A 504 0.72 -14.78 14.60
CA PHE A 504 0.72 -14.31 15.98
C PHE A 504 -0.52 -14.79 16.74
N VAL A 505 -0.44 -14.73 18.07
CA VAL A 505 -1.55 -15.02 18.98
C VAL A 505 -1.78 -13.84 19.92
N ILE A 506 -3.05 -13.55 20.19
CA ILE A 506 -3.53 -12.55 21.13
C ILE A 506 -4.24 -13.26 22.27
N ASP A 507 -3.81 -13.02 23.51
CA ASP A 507 -4.52 -13.50 24.70
C ASP A 507 -5.09 -12.31 25.49
N ILE A 508 -6.32 -12.46 25.97
CA ILE A 508 -7.03 -11.45 26.74
C ILE A 508 -7.59 -12.09 27.99
N TYR A 509 -7.05 -11.66 29.13
CA TYR A 509 -7.52 -12.07 30.45
C TYR A 509 -8.28 -10.92 31.09
N ALA A 510 -9.47 -11.19 31.61
CA ALA A 510 -10.25 -10.22 32.35
C ALA A 510 -10.67 -10.79 33.72
N GLU A 511 -10.41 -10.03 34.77
CA GLU A 511 -10.66 -10.42 36.15
C GLU A 511 -12.15 -10.68 36.45
N LYS A 512 -13.03 -9.80 35.96
CA LYS A 512 -14.43 -9.78 36.38
C LYS A 512 -15.38 -10.44 35.38
N CYS A 513 -14.99 -10.64 34.12
CA CYS A 513 -15.93 -11.12 33.10
C CYS A 513 -15.25 -11.84 31.96
N LYS A 514 -16.04 -12.59 31.16
CA LYS A 514 -15.52 -13.35 30.02
C LYS A 514 -15.39 -12.37 28.85
N PRO A 515 -14.16 -12.06 28.41
CA PRO A 515 -13.99 -11.25 27.22
C PRO A 515 -14.47 -12.04 26.00
N ARG A 516 -14.93 -11.35 24.96
CA ARG A 516 -15.24 -11.96 23.66
C ARG A 516 -14.46 -11.22 22.58
N ILE A 517 -13.54 -11.91 21.93
CA ILE A 517 -12.78 -11.40 20.80
C ILE A 517 -13.30 -12.03 19.50
N LYS A 518 -13.38 -11.25 18.43
CA LYS A 518 -13.72 -11.74 17.08
C LYS A 518 -12.87 -11.02 16.04
N ALA A 519 -12.22 -11.77 15.14
CA ALA A 519 -11.59 -11.23 13.94
C ALA A 519 -12.68 -10.73 12.96
N ILE A 520 -12.48 -9.55 12.37
CA ILE A 520 -13.51 -8.89 11.54
C ILE A 520 -13.12 -8.87 10.07
N TYR A 521 -11.96 -8.30 9.74
CA TYR A 521 -11.44 -8.23 8.37
C TYR A 521 -9.92 -8.05 8.35
N LEU A 522 -9.31 -8.32 7.19
CA LEU A 522 -7.92 -8.01 6.87
C LEU A 522 -7.82 -6.59 6.32
N GLU A 523 -6.85 -5.80 6.79
CA GLU A 523 -6.61 -4.44 6.28
C GLU A 523 -5.10 -4.13 6.28
N ALA A 524 -4.63 -3.45 5.23
CA ALA A 524 -3.32 -2.80 5.22
C ALA A 524 -3.31 -1.64 6.24
N GLY A 525 -2.12 -1.33 6.80
CA GLY A 525 -1.86 -0.30 7.82
C GLY A 525 -2.86 0.89 7.87
N SER A 526 -3.97 0.70 8.58
CA SER A 526 -5.13 1.59 8.46
C SER A 526 -4.85 3.03 8.88
N ARG A 527 -5.60 4.00 8.32
CA ARG A 527 -5.59 5.41 8.76
C ARG A 527 -5.78 5.54 10.29
N GLN A 528 -6.59 4.66 10.87
CA GLN A 528 -6.83 4.59 12.31
C GLN A 528 -5.57 4.18 13.08
N LEU A 529 -4.83 3.18 12.59
CA LEU A 529 -3.57 2.74 13.18
C LEU A 529 -2.51 3.83 13.12
N ASN A 530 -2.30 4.44 11.96
CA ASN A 530 -1.37 5.56 11.80
C ASN A 530 -1.72 6.73 12.74
N ARG A 531 -3.00 7.08 12.85
CA ARG A 531 -3.46 8.12 13.79
C ARG A 531 -3.21 7.73 15.25
N ALA A 532 -3.39 6.45 15.60
CA ALA A 532 -3.11 5.94 16.94
C ALA A 532 -1.61 5.99 17.26
N ILE A 533 -0.76 5.56 16.31
CA ILE A 533 0.71 5.64 16.45
C ILE A 533 1.13 7.09 16.64
N CYS A 534 0.71 8.02 15.75
CA CYS A 534 1.04 9.43 15.86
C CYS A 534 0.62 10.01 17.22
N LYS A 535 -0.62 9.76 17.66
CA LYS A 535 -1.09 10.20 18.98
C LYS A 535 -0.26 9.61 20.12
N SER A 536 0.09 8.33 20.05
CA SER A 536 0.90 7.68 21.09
C SER A 536 2.30 8.29 21.19
N VAL A 537 2.93 8.58 20.06
CA VAL A 537 4.27 9.17 19.97
C VAL A 537 4.26 10.63 20.41
N VAL A 538 3.26 11.42 20.01
CA VAL A 538 3.11 12.81 20.45
C VAL A 538 2.88 12.90 21.96
N ASN A 539 2.12 11.97 22.54
CA ASN A 539 1.81 11.98 23.97
C ASN A 539 2.98 11.52 24.86
N LYS A 540 3.86 10.63 24.35
CA LYS A 540 4.93 10.00 25.14
C LYS A 540 6.35 10.34 24.70
N GLY A 541 6.52 10.96 23.53
CA GLY A 541 7.82 11.22 22.91
C GLY A 541 8.33 12.64 23.14
N ASP A 542 9.64 12.82 22.96
CA ASP A 542 10.30 14.10 23.08
C ASP A 542 10.06 14.95 21.83
N ALA A 543 9.59 16.18 22.00
CA ALA A 543 9.33 17.11 20.91
C ALA A 543 10.55 18.00 20.62
N LYS A 544 10.91 18.12 19.35
CA LYS A 544 11.93 19.06 18.87
C LYS A 544 11.39 19.87 17.69
N VAL A 545 11.45 21.18 17.83
CA VAL A 545 11.02 22.11 16.78
C VAL A 545 12.11 22.20 15.70
N LEU A 546 11.72 21.99 14.44
CA LEU A 546 12.65 22.01 13.30
C LEU A 546 12.82 23.41 12.71
N ASP A 547 11.78 24.23 12.67
CA ASP A 547 11.79 25.56 12.06
C ASP A 547 11.65 26.68 13.11
N SER A 548 12.12 27.89 12.78
CA SER A 548 12.03 29.04 13.69
C SER A 548 10.60 29.49 13.99
N GLY A 549 9.61 29.05 13.20
CA GLY A 549 8.20 29.37 13.34
C GLY A 549 7.39 28.38 14.19
N GLU A 550 8.03 27.36 14.78
CA GLU A 550 7.35 26.27 15.52
C GLU A 550 6.25 25.55 14.71
N SER A 551 6.34 25.62 13.38
CA SER A 551 5.36 25.03 12.49
C SER A 551 5.63 23.56 12.21
N ILE A 552 6.89 23.13 12.28
CA ILE A 552 7.32 21.75 12.05
C ILE A 552 7.95 21.17 13.31
N ILE A 553 7.36 20.11 13.84
CA ILE A 553 7.80 19.47 15.08
C ILE A 553 8.11 18.00 14.81
N VAL A 554 9.28 17.55 15.27
CA VAL A 554 9.67 16.14 15.25
C VAL A 554 9.52 15.58 16.66
N TYR A 555 8.64 14.59 16.82
CA TYR A 555 8.47 13.83 18.05
C TYR A 555 9.28 12.53 17.95
N THR A 556 10.08 12.21 18.96
CA THR A 556 10.83 10.96 19.04
C THR A 556 10.40 10.19 20.29
N TYR A 557 9.68 9.09 20.07
CA TYR A 557 9.33 8.13 21.12
C TYR A 557 10.39 7.04 21.20
N THR A 558 10.82 6.74 22.43
CA THR A 558 11.81 5.70 22.72
C THR A 558 11.20 4.69 23.70
N SER A 559 11.39 3.42 23.39
CA SER A 559 11.06 2.27 24.25
C SER A 559 12.24 1.31 24.26
N ASP A 560 12.25 0.33 25.15
CA ASP A 560 13.35 -0.65 25.29
C ASP A 560 13.66 -1.41 23.99
N THR A 561 12.71 -1.47 23.05
CA THR A 561 12.79 -2.33 21.87
C THR A 561 12.78 -1.58 20.55
N ARG A 562 12.34 -0.32 20.54
CA ARG A 562 12.21 0.50 19.32
C ARG A 562 12.24 1.99 19.61
N ILE A 563 12.65 2.74 18.59
CA ILE A 563 12.48 4.18 18.48
C ILE A 563 11.48 4.45 17.35
N THR A 564 10.56 5.39 17.55
CA THR A 564 9.60 5.83 16.52
C THR A 564 9.61 7.35 16.45
N SER A 565 9.80 7.87 15.24
CA SER A 565 9.79 9.30 14.98
C SER A 565 8.53 9.69 14.20
N VAL A 566 7.86 10.75 14.64
CA VAL A 566 6.66 11.33 14.00
C VAL A 566 6.94 12.79 13.70
N ILE A 567 6.55 13.23 12.50
CA ILE A 567 6.65 14.63 12.11
C ILE A 567 5.24 15.21 12.10
N GLU A 568 5.06 16.34 12.76
CA GLU A 568 3.87 17.17 12.72
C GLU A 568 4.15 18.43 11.91
N ASN A 569 3.34 18.66 10.87
CA ASN A 569 3.35 19.88 10.07
C ASN A 569 2.10 20.71 10.41
N LYS A 570 2.29 21.78 11.18
CA LYS A 570 1.26 22.76 11.54
C LYS A 570 1.12 23.90 10.53
N SER A 571 1.97 23.95 9.51
CA SER A 571 1.92 24.99 8.48
C SER A 571 0.80 24.73 7.46
N GLU A 572 0.49 25.74 6.64
CA GLU A 572 -0.45 25.65 5.51
C GLU A 572 0.19 25.04 4.25
N ASN A 573 1.51 24.85 4.27
CA ASN A 573 2.28 24.37 3.12
C ASN A 573 2.75 22.95 3.35
N LYS A 574 2.86 22.20 2.27
CA LYS A 574 3.57 20.94 2.26
C LYS A 574 5.04 21.19 2.57
N VAL A 575 5.66 20.32 3.35
CA VAL A 575 7.11 20.37 3.62
C VAL A 575 7.78 19.07 3.21
N ILE A 576 9.05 19.18 2.80
CA ILE A 576 9.93 18.04 2.53
C ILE A 576 11.01 18.05 3.59
N ILE A 577 11.13 16.95 4.32
CA ILE A 577 12.12 16.79 5.38
C ILE A 577 13.09 15.71 4.95
N HIS A 578 14.36 16.07 4.88
CA HIS A 578 15.45 15.14 4.66
C HIS A 578 15.83 14.48 5.98
N VAL A 579 15.95 13.15 5.98
CA VAL A 579 16.24 12.32 7.14
C VAL A 579 17.54 11.58 6.88
N ASN A 580 18.53 11.75 7.75
CA ASN A 580 19.83 11.09 7.66
C ASN A 580 20.09 10.28 8.94
N ASN A 581 20.19 8.95 8.79
CA ASN A 581 20.51 7.99 9.84
C ASN A 581 21.92 7.38 9.68
N GLU A 582 22.79 7.86 8.80
CA GLU A 582 24.11 7.23 8.50
C GLU A 582 25.01 7.06 9.72
N GLN A 583 24.87 7.95 10.71
CA GLN A 583 25.65 7.88 11.95
C GLN A 583 25.09 6.90 12.98
N SER A 584 23.94 6.29 12.68
CA SER A 584 23.33 5.26 13.52
C SER A 584 24.13 3.95 13.44
N LYS A 585 24.27 3.25 14.57
CA LYS A 585 25.03 2.00 14.69
C LYS A 585 24.14 0.89 15.21
N ASN A 586 24.29 -0.32 14.65
CA ASN A 586 23.48 -1.49 14.99
C ASN A 586 21.96 -1.22 14.87
N CYS A 587 21.55 -0.42 13.87
CA CYS A 587 20.16 -0.03 13.65
C CYS A 587 19.62 -0.63 12.35
N VAL A 588 18.34 -0.99 12.36
CA VAL A 588 17.53 -1.25 11.17
C VAL A 588 16.29 -0.37 11.24
N ASN A 589 15.94 0.27 10.13
CA ASN A 589 14.72 1.08 10.03
C ASN A 589 13.72 0.44 9.06
N ASN A 590 12.44 0.76 9.22
CA ASN A 590 11.37 0.21 8.40
C ASN A 590 11.46 0.63 6.91
N ARG A 591 12.07 1.78 6.60
CA ARG A 591 12.26 2.28 5.22
C ARG A 591 13.34 1.52 4.44
N GLY A 592 14.28 0.86 5.12
CA GLY A 592 15.41 0.18 4.49
C GLY A 592 16.48 1.11 3.89
N LEU A 593 16.44 2.41 4.20
CA LEU A 593 17.34 3.43 3.67
C LEU A 593 18.00 4.20 4.82
N ASN A 594 19.29 4.50 4.70
CA ASN A 594 20.00 5.33 5.69
C ASN A 594 19.68 6.81 5.49
N ILE A 595 19.53 7.25 4.25
CA ILE A 595 19.15 8.61 3.88
C ILE A 595 17.91 8.55 3.01
N PHE A 596 16.93 9.39 3.32
CA PHE A 596 15.72 9.54 2.52
C PHE A 596 15.05 10.89 2.78
N ALA A 597 14.08 11.26 1.95
CA ALA A 597 13.23 12.42 2.17
C ALA A 597 11.78 11.97 2.41
N VAL A 598 11.09 12.67 3.30
CA VAL A 598 9.66 12.47 3.56
C VAL A 598 8.89 13.74 3.28
N GLU A 599 7.72 13.56 2.67
CA GLU A 599 6.78 14.62 2.36
C GLU A 599 5.67 14.64 3.40
N VAL A 600 5.48 15.79 4.05
CA VAL A 600 4.47 15.97 5.10
C VAL A 600 3.45 16.99 4.62
N ALA A 601 2.20 16.56 4.47
CA ALA A 601 1.10 17.41 4.02
C ALA A 601 0.80 18.53 5.04
N PRO A 602 0.20 19.66 4.60
CA PRO A 602 -0.26 20.72 5.50
C PRO A 602 -1.17 20.18 6.61
N LYS A 603 -1.08 20.75 7.81
CA LYS A 603 -1.95 20.43 8.96
C LYS A 603 -2.06 18.93 9.25
N SER A 604 -0.98 18.20 9.08
CA SER A 604 -0.98 16.74 9.19
C SER A 604 0.18 16.20 10.03
N MET A 605 0.06 14.94 10.43
CA MET A 605 1.12 14.20 11.10
C MET A 605 1.43 12.94 10.28
N MET A 606 2.70 12.57 10.24
CA MET A 606 3.13 11.31 9.62
C MET A 606 4.13 10.58 10.49
N VAL A 607 4.05 9.25 10.48
CA VAL A 607 5.13 8.41 10.98
C VAL A 607 6.31 8.55 10.02
N CYS A 608 7.41 9.13 10.50
CA CYS A 608 8.62 9.32 9.73
C CYS A 608 9.29 7.97 9.49
N GLN A 609 9.65 7.30 10.59
CA GLN A 609 10.32 6.00 10.61
C GLN A 609 10.14 5.29 11.96
N HIS A 610 10.25 3.97 11.89
CA HIS A 610 10.51 3.11 13.04
C HIS A 610 11.95 2.59 12.95
N VAL A 611 12.62 2.49 14.08
CA VAL A 611 14.00 2.00 14.18
C VAL A 611 14.10 0.97 15.31
N MET A 612 14.79 -0.13 15.03
CA MET A 612 15.05 -1.23 15.95
C MET A 612 16.54 -1.62 15.91
N PRO A 613 17.06 -2.33 16.92
CA PRO A 613 18.39 -2.91 16.83
C PRO A 613 18.45 -3.99 15.74
N LEU A 614 19.52 -3.96 14.95
CA LEU A 614 19.82 -5.02 13.97
C LEU A 614 20.15 -6.33 14.69
N LYS A 615 20.95 -6.24 15.78
CA LYS A 615 21.25 -7.33 16.70
C LYS A 615 20.85 -6.92 18.12
N GLU A 616 19.87 -7.62 18.69
CA GLU A 616 19.29 -7.28 20.01
C GLU A 616 20.27 -7.39 21.18
N GLN A 617 21.33 -8.21 20.99
CA GLN A 617 22.28 -8.62 22.02
C GLN A 617 23.48 -7.67 22.09
N GLU A 618 23.54 -6.70 21.18
CA GLU A 618 24.56 -5.67 21.10
C GLU A 618 23.94 -4.30 21.41
N GLU A 619 24.72 -3.38 21.97
CA GLU A 619 24.29 -1.98 22.14
C GLU A 619 24.00 -1.35 20.77
N TRP A 620 23.10 -0.37 20.74
CA TRP A 620 22.78 0.33 19.51
C TRP A 620 22.63 1.84 19.74
N ILE A 621 23.04 2.61 18.75
CA ILE A 621 23.05 4.07 18.83
C ILE A 621 22.20 4.58 17.68
N TYR A 622 21.09 5.22 18.01
CA TYR A 622 20.28 5.97 17.07
C TYR A 622 20.82 7.38 16.98
N ASN A 623 21.31 7.76 15.80
CA ASN A 623 21.73 9.12 15.50
C ASN A 623 21.08 9.54 14.17
N CYS A 624 20.07 10.40 14.29
CA CYS A 624 19.26 10.85 13.17
C CYS A 624 19.22 12.37 13.10
N VAL A 625 19.48 12.90 11.90
CA VAL A 625 19.37 14.32 11.57
C VAL A 625 18.17 14.52 10.65
N HIS A 626 17.27 15.41 11.05
CA HIS A 626 16.16 15.91 10.24
C HIS A 626 16.52 17.31 9.75
N SER A 627 16.39 17.57 8.45
CA SER A 627 16.68 18.87 7.85
C SER A 627 15.56 19.29 6.91
N LEU A 628 15.09 20.52 7.04
CA LEU A 628 14.09 21.08 6.13
C LEU A 628 14.74 21.34 4.76
N VAL A 629 14.12 20.83 3.70
CA VAL A 629 14.53 21.15 2.33
C VAL A 629 13.90 22.50 1.94
N PRO A 630 14.68 23.47 1.43
CA PRO A 630 14.19 24.80 1.05
C PRO A 630 13.09 24.80 -0.01
#